data_AF-A0A4X1TR98-F1
#
_entry.id   AF-A0A4X1TR98-F1
#
_cell.length_a   1.000
_cell.length_b   1.000
_cell.length_c   1.000
_cell.angle_alpha   90.00
_cell.angle_beta   90.00
_cell.angle_gamma   90.00
#
_symmetry.space_group_name_H-M   'P 1'
#
loop_
_entity.id
_entity.type
_entity.pdbx_description
1 polymer ?
#
loop_
_entity_poly.entity_id
_entity_poly.type
_entity_poly.pdbx_seq_one_letter_code
_entity_poly.pdbx_strand_id
1 'polypeptide(L)'
;MCPPLGPDPQLNPAPTAWHSPWSLPGELPTSWPWWITCRGTLVEMLSGTPQQKLQILVDNGSGNLAVAGALHSYIDSYFDVERSSSYQPKGFDVTMKYTQGSWTGLTGGDLVTVPKDLSSSFLVNIATLFEPENFFLPAIKWNGTLGLAYATLAKPSSSLETFFDSLVAQAKIPNVFSMQMCGTGLPVAGTGTSGGSLVLGGKEPTLYKDVWYTPIKEEWCYQIEILKLEIRAQSLNLDCREIPEFSDGFWTRSQLACWTNTETPWSYFPKISIYLRENSSRSFCVTVLPQLYIQPMMGAGLNYECYQFSISPSTNGLVMGATVMEGFYVVFDRARKRVGFAASPCAEIAGALVSEISGPFLTEDIASNCVPALPMNEPILWIVSYTLMSVCVESSFLIILLLLPLQCWHLPWDPEVVNEESSLVQHCWK
;
A
#
# COMPACT_ATOMS: atom_id res chain seq x y z
N MET A 1 57.62 -16.96 -32.09
CA MET A 1 57.59 -17.80 -30.88
C MET A 1 58.29 -17.02 -29.78
N CYS A 2 57.50 -16.44 -28.88
CA CYS A 2 57.95 -15.66 -27.72
C CYS A 2 57.29 -16.26 -26.46
N PRO A 3 57.96 -16.18 -25.30
CA PRO A 3 57.81 -17.09 -24.16
C PRO A 3 56.58 -16.78 -23.27
N PRO A 4 56.20 -17.67 -22.33
CA PRO A 4 54.97 -17.55 -21.57
C PRO A 4 55.01 -16.43 -20.51
N LEU A 5 53.83 -15.87 -20.25
CA LEU A 5 53.50 -14.85 -19.25
C LEU A 5 53.81 -15.35 -17.82
N GLY A 6 54.60 -14.56 -17.08
CA GLY A 6 54.66 -14.59 -15.62
C GLY A 6 53.55 -13.72 -15.01
N PRO A 7 53.18 -13.94 -13.74
CA PRO A 7 52.03 -13.28 -13.12
C PRO A 7 52.27 -11.79 -12.82
N ASP A 8 51.19 -11.03 -12.97
CA ASP A 8 51.07 -9.57 -12.77
C ASP A 8 51.50 -9.07 -11.38
N PRO A 9 51.96 -7.80 -11.27
CA PRO A 9 52.23 -7.17 -9.99
C PRO A 9 50.94 -6.79 -9.26
N GLN A 10 50.93 -7.15 -7.97
CA GLN A 10 49.94 -6.85 -6.92
C GLN A 10 49.01 -5.65 -7.18
N LEU A 11 47.74 -5.96 -7.44
CA LEU A 11 46.62 -5.08 -7.07
C LEU A 11 46.52 -5.09 -5.54
N ASN A 12 46.63 -3.92 -4.91
CA ASN A 12 46.32 -3.77 -3.49
C ASN A 12 44.88 -4.26 -3.23
N PRO A 13 44.64 -5.14 -2.24
CA PRO A 13 43.29 -5.50 -1.86
C PRO A 13 42.58 -4.25 -1.32
N ALA A 14 41.33 -4.05 -1.76
CA ALA A 14 40.38 -3.17 -1.09
C ALA A 14 40.36 -3.53 0.41
N PRO A 15 40.17 -2.56 1.33
CA PRO A 15 40.13 -2.86 2.74
C PRO A 15 39.00 -3.87 2.97
N THR A 16 39.40 -5.09 3.34
CA THR A 16 38.51 -6.13 3.83
C THR A 16 37.67 -5.49 4.92
N ALA A 17 36.35 -5.44 4.70
CA ALA A 17 35.39 -5.22 5.78
C ALA A 17 35.76 -6.23 6.86
N TRP A 18 36.36 -5.73 7.94
CA TRP A 18 36.70 -6.53 9.08
C TRP A 18 35.44 -7.24 9.52
N HIS A 19 35.51 -8.57 9.62
CA HIS A 19 34.52 -9.40 10.32
C HIS A 19 33.98 -8.61 11.52
N SER A 20 32.76 -8.11 11.44
CA SER A 20 32.13 -7.44 12.57
C SER A 20 31.72 -8.53 13.55
N PRO A 21 32.37 -8.67 14.72
CA PRO A 21 32.03 -9.71 15.70
C PRO A 21 30.78 -9.35 16.50
N TRP A 22 30.10 -8.26 16.15
CA TRP A 22 29.03 -7.66 16.94
C TRP A 22 27.74 -7.53 16.11
N SER A 23 27.20 -8.67 15.67
CA SER A 23 25.75 -8.83 15.75
C SER A 23 25.41 -8.74 17.23
N LEU A 24 24.91 -7.60 17.72
CA LEU A 24 24.45 -7.50 19.11
C LEU A 24 23.44 -8.64 19.35
N PRO A 25 23.70 -9.56 20.31
CA PRO A 25 22.75 -10.59 20.67
C PRO A 25 21.68 -9.95 21.56
N GLY A 26 20.80 -9.21 20.91
CA GLY A 26 19.50 -8.89 21.45
C GLY A 26 18.54 -9.24 20.34
N GLU A 27 17.73 -10.28 20.51
CA GLU A 27 16.46 -10.35 19.81
C GLU A 27 15.77 -9.01 20.08
N LEU A 28 15.78 -8.13 19.08
CA LEU A 28 14.86 -7.00 19.06
C LEU A 28 13.47 -7.63 19.17
N PRO A 29 12.62 -7.20 20.12
CA PRO A 29 11.40 -7.92 20.38
C PRO A 29 10.61 -8.01 19.07
N THR A 30 10.27 -9.23 18.68
CA THR A 30 9.57 -9.60 17.44
C THR A 30 8.15 -9.01 17.33
N SER A 31 7.82 -8.07 18.20
CA SER A 31 6.50 -7.51 18.44
C SER A 31 6.39 -6.00 18.18
N TRP A 32 7.43 -5.31 17.68
CA TRP A 32 7.36 -3.85 17.45
C TRP A 32 6.96 -3.50 16.01
N PRO A 33 5.76 -2.91 15.79
CA PRO A 33 5.30 -2.43 14.49
C PRO A 33 5.94 -1.07 14.16
N TRP A 34 7.19 -1.04 13.71
CA TRP A 34 7.90 0.23 13.43
C TRP A 34 7.36 1.03 12.23
N TRP A 35 6.38 0.50 11.48
CA TRP A 35 5.79 1.18 10.31
C TRP A 35 4.94 2.40 10.69
N ILE A 36 4.51 2.52 11.96
CA ILE A 36 3.71 3.65 12.44
C ILE A 36 4.54 4.71 13.17
N THR A 37 5.70 4.37 13.72
CA THR A 37 6.21 5.17 14.83
C THR A 37 6.79 6.52 14.43
N CYS A 38 7.27 6.79 13.20
CA CYS A 38 8.14 7.97 13.07
C CYS A 38 8.09 8.86 11.81
N ARG A 39 7.26 8.60 10.79
CA ARG A 39 7.22 9.49 9.60
C ARG A 39 5.84 9.70 8.96
N GLY A 40 4.77 9.54 9.73
CA GLY A 40 3.43 9.93 9.29
C GLY A 40 3.29 11.46 9.21
N THR A 41 2.58 11.97 8.21
CA THR A 41 2.20 13.39 8.20
C THR A 41 1.09 13.60 9.23
N LEU A 42 1.33 14.50 10.18
CA LEU A 42 0.34 14.86 11.20
C LEU A 42 -0.35 16.16 10.84
N VAL A 43 -1.67 16.17 10.98
CA VAL A 43 -2.51 17.35 10.82
C VAL A 43 -3.27 17.60 12.11
N GLU A 44 -3.23 18.85 12.56
CA GLU A 44 -4.05 19.29 13.68
C GLU A 44 -5.48 19.52 13.20
N MET A 45 -6.43 18.91 13.90
CA MET A 45 -7.86 19.09 13.66
C MET A 45 -8.56 19.50 14.95
N LEU A 46 -9.60 20.31 14.80
CA LEU A 46 -10.49 20.67 15.90
C LEU A 46 -11.85 20.03 15.64
N SER A 47 -12.35 19.23 16.58
CA SER A 47 -13.64 18.54 16.46
C SER A 47 -14.60 18.95 17.56
N GLY A 48 -15.87 19.13 17.23
CA GLY A 48 -16.95 19.35 18.18
C GLY A 48 -17.17 20.79 18.63
N THR A 49 -18.18 20.96 19.48
CA THR A 49 -18.59 22.26 20.04
C THR A 49 -18.79 22.15 21.57
N PRO A 50 -17.87 22.68 22.41
CA PRO A 50 -16.65 23.41 22.04
C PRO A 50 -15.60 22.53 21.34
N GLN A 51 -14.72 23.18 20.59
CA GLN A 51 -13.67 22.54 19.81
C GLN A 51 -12.66 21.79 20.69
N GLN A 52 -12.44 20.52 20.37
CA GLN A 52 -11.45 19.64 20.98
C GLN A 52 -10.31 19.39 19.99
N LYS A 53 -9.08 19.64 20.44
CA LYS A 53 -7.87 19.52 19.61
C LYS A 53 -7.40 18.09 19.51
N LEU A 54 -7.20 17.62 18.28
CA LEU A 54 -6.75 16.27 17.94
C LEU A 54 -5.54 16.34 17.00
N GLN A 55 -4.67 15.35 17.10
CA GLN A 55 -3.51 15.16 16.24
C GLN A 55 -3.76 13.95 15.35
N ILE A 56 -3.96 14.19 14.06
CA ILE A 56 -4.47 13.20 13.14
C ILE A 56 -3.38 12.76 12.17
N LEU A 57 -3.14 11.45 12.10
CA LEU A 57 -2.30 10.84 11.08
C LEU A 57 -3.01 10.89 9.72
N VAL A 58 -2.36 11.43 8.69
CA VAL A 58 -2.91 11.40 7.33
C VAL A 58 -2.66 10.04 6.71
N ASP A 59 -3.73 9.39 6.26
CA ASP A 59 -3.73 8.06 5.65
C ASP A 59 -4.42 8.08 4.29
N ASN A 60 -3.66 7.95 3.21
CA ASN A 60 -4.20 7.88 1.85
C ASN A 60 -4.61 6.46 1.43
N GLY A 61 -4.46 5.47 2.30
CA GLY A 61 -4.79 4.06 2.08
C GLY A 61 -6.12 3.60 2.69
N SER A 62 -6.83 4.47 3.42
CA SER A 62 -8.15 4.16 3.99
C SER A 62 -9.17 5.28 3.75
N GLY A 63 -10.47 4.98 3.96
CA GLY A 63 -11.58 5.88 3.67
C GLY A 63 -12.30 6.47 4.89
N ASN A 64 -11.81 6.24 6.11
CA ASN A 64 -12.49 6.61 7.35
C ASN A 64 -11.70 7.68 8.13
N LEU A 65 -12.40 8.68 8.66
CA LEU A 65 -11.89 9.52 9.76
C LEU A 65 -12.20 8.80 11.08
N ALA A 66 -11.17 8.53 11.87
CA ALA A 66 -11.31 7.78 13.12
C ALA A 66 -10.41 8.36 14.21
N VAL A 67 -10.94 8.56 15.41
CA VAL A 67 -10.24 9.22 16.52
C VAL A 67 -10.43 8.42 17.81
N ALA A 68 -9.47 8.50 18.73
CA ALA A 68 -9.62 7.92 20.06
C ALA A 68 -10.90 8.47 20.72
N GLY A 69 -11.79 7.59 21.17
CA GLY A 69 -12.98 7.95 21.94
C GLY A 69 -12.84 7.74 23.45
N ALA A 70 -11.70 7.19 23.89
CA ALA A 70 -11.41 6.91 25.29
C ALA A 70 -9.91 7.07 25.58
N LEU A 71 -9.56 7.13 26.87
CA LEU A 71 -8.17 7.16 27.32
C LEU A 71 -7.43 5.88 26.93
N HIS A 72 -6.17 6.02 26.49
CA HIS A 72 -5.30 4.90 26.17
C HIS A 72 -3.85 5.20 26.60
N SER A 73 -3.07 4.18 26.97
CA SER A 73 -1.74 4.34 27.59
C SER A 73 -0.68 5.05 26.74
N TYR A 74 -0.91 5.19 25.43
CA TYR A 74 0.05 5.77 24.49
C TYR A 74 -0.41 7.08 23.84
N ILE A 75 -1.54 7.64 24.29
CA ILE A 75 -2.05 8.92 23.79
C ILE A 75 -2.35 9.86 24.95
N ASP A 76 -2.10 11.15 24.73
CA ASP A 76 -2.26 12.18 25.78
C ASP A 76 -3.67 12.80 25.79
N SER A 77 -4.47 12.57 24.74
CA SER A 77 -5.82 13.11 24.61
C SER A 77 -6.68 12.25 23.68
N TYR A 78 -8.00 12.37 23.82
CA TYR A 78 -9.02 11.70 23.02
C TYR A 78 -10.19 12.66 22.77
N PHE A 79 -11.07 12.28 21.84
CA PHE A 79 -12.29 13.02 21.53
C PHE A 79 -13.44 12.54 22.44
N ASP A 80 -13.92 13.43 23.29
CA ASP A 80 -15.03 13.18 24.21
C ASP A 80 -16.35 13.62 23.56
N VAL A 81 -17.16 12.65 23.13
CA VAL A 81 -18.44 12.89 22.45
C VAL A 81 -19.46 13.59 23.35
N GLU A 82 -19.41 13.37 24.67
CA GLU A 82 -20.36 13.95 25.63
C GLU A 82 -20.12 15.45 25.82
N ARG A 83 -18.89 15.90 25.56
CA ARG A 83 -18.50 17.31 25.60
C ARG A 83 -18.87 18.09 24.35
N SER A 84 -19.27 17.42 23.27
CA SER A 84 -19.62 18.09 22.02
C SER A 84 -21.14 18.21 21.86
N SER A 85 -21.64 19.44 21.94
CA SER A 85 -23.05 19.76 21.67
C SER A 85 -23.46 19.61 20.20
N SER A 86 -22.50 19.51 19.28
CA SER A 86 -22.73 19.34 17.83
C SER A 86 -22.63 17.89 17.36
N TYR A 87 -22.25 16.95 18.25
CA TYR A 87 -22.12 15.54 17.92
C TYR A 87 -23.49 14.89 17.63
N GLN A 88 -23.56 14.15 16.51
CA GLN A 88 -24.74 13.46 16.04
C GLN A 88 -24.46 11.95 15.97
N PRO A 89 -24.94 11.15 16.93
CA PRO A 89 -24.73 9.71 16.91
C PRO A 89 -25.47 9.07 15.75
N LYS A 90 -24.83 8.12 15.05
CA LYS A 90 -25.48 7.31 14.00
C LYS A 90 -25.95 5.93 14.47
N GLY A 91 -25.53 5.52 15.67
CA GLY A 91 -26.06 4.33 16.35
C GLY A 91 -25.57 2.98 15.80
N PHE A 92 -24.44 2.96 15.09
CA PHE A 92 -23.80 1.71 14.66
C PHE A 92 -22.28 1.77 14.81
N ASP A 93 -21.70 0.59 14.99
CA ASP A 93 -20.26 0.41 15.16
C ASP A 93 -19.59 0.11 13.81
N VAL A 94 -18.30 0.43 13.75
CA VAL A 94 -17.45 0.07 12.62
C VAL A 94 -16.15 -0.52 13.14
N THR A 95 -15.75 -1.65 12.56
CA THR A 95 -14.47 -2.30 12.83
C THR A 95 -13.59 -2.19 11.60
N MET A 96 -12.34 -1.78 11.82
CA MET A 96 -11.30 -1.70 10.81
C MET A 96 -10.14 -2.60 11.20
N LYS A 97 -9.63 -3.36 10.22
CA LYS A 97 -8.43 -4.18 10.37
C LYS A 97 -7.39 -3.71 9.36
N TYR A 98 -6.22 -3.35 9.85
CA TYR A 98 -5.06 -3.02 9.02
C TYR A 98 -4.15 -4.26 8.87
N THR A 99 -3.07 -4.11 8.12
CA THR A 99 -2.01 -5.15 8.02
C THR A 99 -1.49 -5.54 9.41
N GLN A 100 -1.42 -4.58 10.33
CA GLN A 100 -1.11 -4.83 11.72
C GLN A 100 -1.94 -3.89 12.60
N GLY A 101 -2.67 -4.47 13.55
CA GLY A 101 -3.60 -3.75 14.40
C GLY A 101 -5.01 -3.60 13.83
N SER A 102 -5.94 -3.33 14.74
CA SER A 102 -7.36 -3.18 14.45
C SER A 102 -7.96 -2.15 15.41
N TRP A 103 -9.15 -1.68 15.09
CA TRP A 103 -9.94 -0.93 16.05
C TRP A 103 -11.43 -1.10 15.77
N THR A 104 -12.22 -0.98 16.83
CA THR A 104 -13.68 -0.82 16.77
C THR A 104 -14.08 0.52 17.38
N GLY A 105 -15.02 1.20 16.74
CA GLY A 105 -15.51 2.51 17.17
C GLY A 105 -16.97 2.75 16.81
N LEU A 106 -17.60 3.65 17.57
CA LEU A 106 -18.95 4.15 17.32
C LEU A 106 -18.92 5.16 16.18
N THR A 107 -19.87 5.08 15.25
CA THR A 107 -19.98 6.06 14.16
C THR A 107 -20.90 7.21 14.55
N GLY A 108 -20.44 8.43 14.30
CA GLY A 108 -21.22 9.66 14.45
C GLY A 108 -20.89 10.67 13.36
N GLY A 109 -21.45 11.86 13.49
CA GLY A 109 -21.05 13.04 12.74
C GLY A 109 -20.78 14.21 13.68
N ASP A 110 -19.78 15.03 13.38
CA ASP A 110 -19.53 16.27 14.11
C ASP A 110 -18.92 17.35 13.22
N LEU A 111 -18.89 18.58 13.71
CA LEU A 111 -18.23 19.72 13.10
C LEU A 111 -16.71 19.61 13.29
N VAL A 112 -15.99 19.54 12.17
CA VAL A 112 -14.53 19.51 12.15
C VAL A 112 -13.97 20.75 11.45
N THR A 113 -12.95 21.35 12.03
CA THR A 113 -12.15 22.45 11.48
C THR A 113 -10.73 21.96 11.24
N VAL A 114 -10.14 22.32 10.09
CA VAL A 114 -8.71 22.12 9.80
C VAL A 114 -8.04 23.51 9.80
N PRO A 115 -7.52 23.99 10.95
CA PRO A 115 -7.25 25.41 11.15
C PRO A 115 -6.25 26.03 10.15
N LYS A 116 -5.32 25.22 9.63
CA LYS A 116 -4.29 25.67 8.69
C LYS A 116 -4.80 25.84 7.26
N ASP A 117 -5.83 25.08 6.87
CA ASP A 117 -6.33 25.06 5.49
C ASP A 117 -7.66 25.80 5.35
N LEU A 118 -8.58 25.60 6.31
CA LEU A 118 -9.95 26.10 6.22
C LEU A 118 -10.40 26.67 7.56
N SER A 119 -10.81 27.94 7.54
CA SER A 119 -11.24 28.68 8.75
C SER A 119 -12.66 28.34 9.24
N SER A 120 -13.42 27.53 8.48
CA SER A 120 -14.78 27.14 8.81
C SER A 120 -14.86 25.67 9.25
N SER A 121 -15.89 25.33 10.01
CA SER A 121 -16.17 23.95 10.40
C SER A 121 -17.14 23.29 9.43
N PHE A 122 -16.94 21.99 9.17
CA PHE A 122 -17.78 21.20 8.26
C PHE A 122 -18.27 19.95 8.98
N LEU A 123 -19.51 19.53 8.70
CA LEU A 123 -20.09 18.34 9.29
C LEU A 123 -19.50 17.11 8.58
N VAL A 124 -18.79 16.25 9.30
CA VAL A 124 -18.14 15.06 8.72
C VAL A 124 -18.46 13.82 9.52
N ASN A 125 -18.39 12.66 8.87
CA ASN A 125 -18.47 11.37 9.55
C ASN A 125 -17.19 11.12 10.35
N ILE A 126 -17.35 10.68 11.60
CA ILE A 126 -16.24 10.40 12.51
C ILE A 126 -16.51 9.09 13.26
N ALA A 127 -15.52 8.22 13.32
CA ALA A 127 -15.55 7.02 14.15
C ALA A 127 -14.80 7.29 15.47
N THR A 128 -15.45 7.04 16.61
CA THR A 128 -14.85 7.22 17.94
C THR A 128 -14.49 5.87 18.53
N LEU A 129 -13.18 5.59 18.60
CA LEU A 129 -12.62 4.30 18.97
C LEU A 129 -12.81 4.02 20.46
N PHE A 130 -13.39 2.87 20.78
CA PHE A 130 -13.49 2.37 22.15
C PHE A 130 -12.69 1.08 22.38
N GLU A 131 -12.31 0.37 21.30
CA GLU A 131 -11.56 -0.89 21.38
C GLU A 131 -10.43 -0.93 20.33
N PRO A 132 -9.28 -0.26 20.59
CA PRO A 132 -8.09 -0.36 19.74
C PRO A 132 -7.23 -1.58 20.11
N GLU A 133 -6.80 -2.36 19.12
CA GLU A 133 -5.86 -3.48 19.29
C GLU A 133 -4.60 -3.22 18.46
N ASN A 134 -3.43 -3.04 19.10
CA ASN A 134 -2.16 -2.78 18.41
C ASN A 134 -2.22 -1.62 17.38
N PHE A 135 -3.18 -0.71 17.54
CA PHE A 135 -3.36 0.46 16.66
C PHE A 135 -2.57 1.66 17.20
N PHE A 136 -2.78 2.00 18.47
CA PHE A 136 -1.93 2.96 19.17
C PHE A 136 -0.68 2.25 19.66
N LEU A 137 0.49 2.82 19.37
CA LEU A 137 1.80 2.24 19.70
C LEU A 137 2.60 3.21 20.58
N PRO A 138 3.62 2.71 21.30
CA PRO A 138 4.49 3.58 22.10
C PRO A 138 5.10 4.71 21.26
N ALA A 139 5.27 5.89 21.87
CA ALA A 139 5.91 7.07 21.30
C ALA A 139 5.20 7.76 20.11
N ILE A 140 4.00 7.33 19.72
CA ILE A 140 3.18 8.06 18.75
C ILE A 140 2.81 9.46 19.27
N LYS A 141 2.55 10.38 18.35
CA LYS A 141 2.12 11.77 18.64
C LYS A 141 0.73 12.08 18.10
N TRP A 142 0.02 11.06 17.64
CA TRP A 142 -1.29 11.16 17.03
C TRP A 142 -2.30 10.34 17.83
N ASN A 143 -3.56 10.75 17.78
CA ASN A 143 -4.68 10.14 18.48
C ASN A 143 -5.88 9.91 17.56
N GLY A 144 -5.67 9.99 16.25
CA GLY A 144 -6.62 9.57 15.23
C GLY A 144 -5.95 9.41 13.87
N THR A 145 -6.69 8.91 12.90
CA THR A 145 -6.30 8.77 11.50
C THR A 145 -7.35 9.42 10.59
N LEU A 146 -6.88 10.03 9.50
CA LEU A 146 -7.68 10.62 8.45
C LEU A 146 -7.51 9.83 7.17
N GLY A 147 -8.49 8.98 6.87
CA GLY A 147 -8.62 8.32 5.58
C GLY A 147 -8.98 9.30 4.46
N LEU A 148 -8.09 9.43 3.48
CA LEU A 148 -8.28 10.26 2.28
C LEU A 148 -8.51 9.45 1.00
N ALA A 149 -8.65 8.12 1.07
CA ALA A 149 -8.97 7.28 -0.09
C ALA A 149 -10.41 7.49 -0.59
N TYR A 150 -10.85 6.66 -1.54
CA TYR A 150 -12.21 6.73 -2.06
C TYR A 150 -13.21 6.00 -1.15
N ALA A 151 -14.49 6.36 -1.27
CA ALA A 151 -15.57 5.76 -0.49
C ALA A 151 -15.65 4.23 -0.61
N THR A 152 -15.16 3.64 -1.71
CA THR A 152 -15.06 2.17 -1.88
C THR A 152 -14.30 1.49 -0.74
N LEU A 153 -13.33 2.17 -0.12
CA LEU A 153 -12.58 1.68 1.05
C LEU A 153 -13.17 2.11 2.39
N ALA A 154 -14.22 2.95 2.40
CA ALA A 154 -14.88 3.34 3.62
C ALA A 154 -15.63 2.14 4.23
N LYS A 155 -15.52 2.01 5.55
CA LYS A 155 -16.31 1.07 6.35
C LYS A 155 -17.43 1.79 7.10
N PRO A 156 -18.57 1.12 7.35
CA PRO A 156 -18.86 -0.28 7.01
C PRO A 156 -19.13 -0.51 5.52
N SER A 157 -19.46 0.53 4.76
CA SER A 157 -19.66 0.47 3.31
C SER A 157 -19.37 1.82 2.66
N SER A 158 -19.35 1.84 1.33
CA SER A 158 -19.18 3.05 0.52
C SER A 158 -20.32 4.07 0.63
N SER A 159 -21.42 3.72 1.31
CA SER A 159 -22.48 4.68 1.64
C SER A 159 -22.08 5.67 2.74
N LEU A 160 -21.05 5.35 3.53
CA LEU A 160 -20.50 6.30 4.50
C LEU A 160 -19.59 7.28 3.76
N GLU A 161 -20.08 8.51 3.60
CA GLU A 161 -19.34 9.59 2.94
C GLU A 161 -17.98 9.83 3.60
N THR A 162 -16.92 9.93 2.80
CA THR A 162 -15.57 10.17 3.32
C THR A 162 -15.42 11.60 3.82
N PHE A 163 -14.38 11.85 4.62
CA PHE A 163 -14.04 13.22 5.06
C PHE A 163 -13.84 14.16 3.87
N PHE A 164 -13.07 13.73 2.87
CA PHE A 164 -12.71 14.60 1.75
C PHE A 164 -13.92 14.85 0.83
N ASP A 165 -14.79 13.86 0.63
CA ASP A 165 -16.03 14.05 -0.14
C ASP A 165 -16.95 15.07 0.56
N SER A 166 -17.11 14.94 1.89
CA SER A 166 -17.87 15.90 2.71
C SER A 166 -17.33 17.32 2.56
N LEU A 167 -15.99 17.46 2.54
CA LEU A 167 -15.31 18.74 2.41
C LEU A 167 -15.50 19.37 1.04
N VAL A 168 -15.33 18.58 -0.03
CA VAL A 168 -15.58 19.02 -1.42
C VAL A 168 -17.03 19.50 -1.58
N ALA A 169 -17.99 18.76 -1.04
CA ALA A 169 -19.41 19.09 -1.12
C ALA A 169 -19.78 20.37 -0.35
N GLN A 170 -19.30 20.51 0.89
CA GLN A 170 -19.70 21.60 1.79
C GLN A 170 -18.85 22.86 1.61
N ALA A 171 -17.52 22.72 1.52
CA ALA A 171 -16.59 23.85 1.36
C ALA A 171 -16.50 24.35 -0.08
N LYS A 172 -17.05 23.59 -1.05
CA LYS A 172 -16.96 23.88 -2.50
C LYS A 172 -15.53 24.03 -3.00
N ILE A 173 -14.60 23.32 -2.38
CA ILE A 173 -13.20 23.26 -2.82
C ILE A 173 -13.06 22.32 -4.02
N PRO A 174 -12.04 22.49 -4.88
CA PRO A 174 -11.74 21.51 -5.92
C PRO A 174 -11.52 20.11 -5.33
N ASN A 175 -11.96 19.08 -6.05
CA ASN A 175 -11.75 17.67 -5.67
C ASN A 175 -10.30 17.23 -5.98
N VAL A 176 -9.35 17.89 -5.30
CA VAL A 176 -7.91 17.70 -5.42
C VAL A 176 -7.29 17.98 -4.06
N PHE A 177 -6.38 17.14 -3.62
CA PHE A 177 -5.48 17.49 -2.52
C PHE A 177 -4.05 17.12 -2.87
N SER A 178 -3.10 17.64 -2.12
CA SER A 178 -1.68 17.34 -2.33
C SER A 178 -0.92 17.27 -1.02
N MET A 179 0.18 16.55 -1.04
CA MET A 179 0.95 16.23 0.15
C MET A 179 2.45 16.39 -0.11
N GLN A 180 3.14 16.94 0.88
CA GLN A 180 4.59 16.97 0.97
C GLN A 180 4.99 16.37 2.32
N MET A 181 5.80 15.32 2.31
CA MET A 181 6.35 14.73 3.54
C MET A 181 7.82 15.15 3.65
N CYS A 182 8.19 15.90 4.69
CA CYS A 182 9.58 16.28 4.95
C CYS A 182 10.05 15.60 6.24
N GLY A 183 11.32 15.25 6.29
CA GLY A 183 11.88 14.43 7.37
C GLY A 183 12.97 13.46 6.92
N THR A 184 13.37 13.53 5.65
CA THR A 184 14.47 12.73 5.14
C THR A 184 15.76 13.00 5.92
N GLY A 185 16.48 11.93 6.28
CA GLY A 185 17.70 12.02 7.08
C GLY A 185 17.51 12.26 8.59
N LEU A 186 16.31 12.57 9.09
CA LEU A 186 16.10 12.73 10.53
C LEU A 186 15.95 11.37 11.25
N PRO A 187 16.58 11.17 12.43
CA PRO A 187 16.40 9.96 13.21
C PRO A 187 14.94 9.79 13.59
N VAL A 188 14.45 8.56 13.37
CA VAL A 188 13.10 8.08 13.69
C VAL A 188 12.67 8.50 15.12
N ALA A 189 13.53 8.37 16.13
CA ALA A 189 13.19 8.67 17.53
C ALA A 189 13.52 10.11 18.04
N GLY A 190 13.76 11.08 17.14
CA GLY A 190 14.15 12.45 17.51
C GLY A 190 13.00 13.43 17.80
N THR A 191 13.28 14.48 18.57
CA THR A 191 12.37 15.63 18.84
C THR A 191 12.26 16.63 17.69
N GLY A 192 12.84 16.31 16.53
CA GLY A 192 12.77 17.16 15.34
C GLY A 192 11.37 17.10 14.74
N THR A 193 10.71 18.24 14.61
CA THR A 193 9.49 18.38 13.81
C THR A 193 9.81 18.13 12.34
N SER A 194 9.75 16.86 11.91
CA SER A 194 9.59 16.48 10.51
C SER A 194 8.24 17.01 10.04
N GLY A 195 8.25 18.25 9.56
CA GLY A 195 7.08 18.92 9.02
C GLY A 195 6.66 18.30 7.69
N GLY A 196 5.37 18.33 7.41
CA GLY A 196 4.83 18.09 6.08
C GLY A 196 3.75 19.12 5.80
N SER A 197 3.29 19.14 4.57
CA SER A 197 2.15 19.95 4.15
C SER A 197 1.07 19.04 3.59
N LEU A 198 -0.16 19.16 4.09
CA LEU A 198 -1.35 18.69 3.42
C LEU A 198 -2.05 19.94 2.88
N VAL A 199 -2.34 19.96 1.59
CA VAL A 199 -3.05 21.07 0.94
C VAL A 199 -4.37 20.54 0.43
N LEU A 200 -5.46 20.98 1.05
CA LEU A 200 -6.82 20.59 0.70
C LEU A 200 -7.39 21.54 -0.37
N GLY A 201 -7.89 21.00 -1.48
CA GLY A 201 -8.51 21.79 -2.54
C GLY A 201 -7.56 22.24 -3.66
N GLY A 202 -6.31 21.79 -3.67
CA GLY A 202 -5.39 22.20 -4.73
C GLY A 202 -3.95 21.76 -4.56
N LYS A 203 -3.07 22.64 -5.05
CA LYS A 203 -1.62 22.48 -5.07
C LYS A 203 -0.98 23.80 -4.63
N GLU A 204 0.12 23.73 -3.91
CA GLU A 204 0.88 24.90 -3.48
C GLU A 204 2.17 25.02 -4.31
N PRO A 205 2.26 26.00 -5.24
CA PRO A 205 3.39 26.12 -6.18
C PRO A 205 4.75 26.30 -5.51
N THR A 206 4.80 26.77 -4.26
CA THR A 206 6.06 26.91 -3.52
C THR A 206 6.68 25.58 -3.10
N LEU A 207 5.92 24.48 -3.16
CA LEU A 207 6.35 23.15 -2.70
C LEU A 207 6.90 22.25 -3.81
N TYR A 208 6.91 22.70 -5.07
CA TYR A 208 7.36 21.89 -6.20
C TYR A 208 7.83 22.74 -7.39
N LYS A 209 8.40 22.09 -8.41
CA LYS A 209 8.72 22.70 -9.71
C LYS A 209 7.75 22.27 -10.81
N ASP A 210 7.93 21.07 -11.35
CA ASP A 210 7.09 20.49 -12.41
C ASP A 210 6.45 19.17 -11.96
N VAL A 211 5.18 18.98 -12.34
CA VAL A 211 4.40 17.79 -11.95
C VAL A 211 4.17 16.89 -13.17
N TRP A 212 4.54 15.62 -13.03
CA TRP A 212 4.23 14.55 -13.97
C TRP A 212 3.04 13.76 -13.47
N TYR A 213 2.11 13.41 -14.35
CA TYR A 213 0.87 12.74 -13.95
C TYR A 213 0.79 11.32 -14.50
N THR A 214 0.30 10.42 -13.67
CA THR A 214 -0.08 9.05 -14.03
C THR A 214 -1.56 8.83 -13.77
N PRO A 215 -2.30 8.14 -14.66
CA PRO A 215 -3.73 7.92 -14.48
C PRO A 215 -4.02 6.94 -13.35
N ILE A 216 -5.08 7.21 -12.59
CA ILE A 216 -5.68 6.27 -11.64
C ILE A 216 -6.45 5.22 -12.43
N LYS A 217 -6.19 3.94 -12.15
CA LYS A 217 -6.82 2.80 -12.84
C LYS A 217 -8.17 2.44 -12.25
N GLU A 218 -8.27 2.42 -10.92
CA GLU A 218 -9.52 2.13 -10.21
C GLU A 218 -9.65 3.03 -8.98
N GLU A 219 -10.86 3.52 -8.73
CA GLU A 219 -11.19 4.50 -7.68
C GLU A 219 -11.64 3.80 -6.38
N TRP A 220 -10.74 3.01 -5.82
CA TRP A 220 -10.89 2.40 -4.50
C TRP A 220 -9.80 2.91 -3.57
N CYS A 221 -8.56 2.73 -4.01
CA CYS A 221 -7.39 3.47 -3.53
C CYS A 221 -6.87 4.40 -4.65
N TYR A 222 -5.65 4.88 -4.52
CA TYR A 222 -4.93 5.60 -5.58
C TYR A 222 -4.13 4.63 -6.44
N GLN A 223 -4.82 3.67 -7.08
CA GLN A 223 -4.17 2.62 -7.86
C GLN A 223 -3.60 3.19 -9.17
N ILE A 224 -2.29 3.04 -9.36
CA ILE A 224 -1.55 3.47 -10.55
C ILE A 224 -0.86 2.28 -11.21
N GLU A 225 -0.51 2.42 -12.49
CA GLU A 225 0.15 1.37 -13.26
C GLU A 225 1.67 1.58 -13.28
N ILE A 226 2.40 0.58 -12.78
CA ILE A 226 3.85 0.52 -12.83
C ILE A 226 4.25 -0.31 -14.04
N LEU A 227 5.11 0.25 -14.87
CA LEU A 227 5.54 -0.35 -16.13
C LEU A 227 6.85 -1.11 -16.00
N LYS A 228 7.79 -0.54 -15.26
CA LYS A 228 9.15 -1.04 -15.13
C LYS A 228 9.71 -0.62 -13.78
N LEU A 229 10.48 -1.51 -13.18
CA LEU A 229 11.35 -1.22 -12.04
C LEU A 229 12.80 -1.38 -12.51
N GLU A 230 13.69 -0.45 -12.16
CA GLU A 230 15.11 -0.50 -12.49
C GLU A 230 15.95 -0.35 -11.23
N ILE A 231 17.01 -1.15 -11.15
CA ILE A 231 17.99 -1.14 -10.07
C ILE A 231 19.38 -1.06 -10.75
N ARG A 232 20.21 -0.07 -10.39
CA ARG A 232 21.51 0.20 -11.06
C ARG A 232 21.41 0.47 -12.58
N ALA A 233 20.32 1.08 -13.05
CA ALA A 233 20.04 1.27 -14.49
C ALA A 233 19.99 -0.04 -15.32
N GLN A 234 19.86 -1.18 -14.64
CA GLN A 234 19.61 -2.49 -15.23
C GLN A 234 18.15 -2.87 -14.94
N SER A 235 17.40 -3.28 -15.96
CA SER A 235 16.08 -3.92 -15.75
C SER A 235 16.30 -5.19 -14.91
N LEU A 236 15.49 -5.42 -13.86
CA LEU A 236 15.74 -6.46 -12.85
C LEU A 236 16.17 -7.81 -13.47
N ASN A 237 17.48 -8.02 -13.43
CA ASN A 237 18.17 -9.29 -13.52
C ASN A 237 19.33 -9.14 -12.52
N LEU A 238 19.01 -9.35 -11.24
CA LEU A 238 19.87 -8.98 -10.12
C LEU A 238 20.93 -10.07 -9.91
N ASP A 239 22.20 -9.78 -10.23
CA ASP A 239 23.34 -10.57 -9.76
C ASP A 239 23.82 -9.96 -8.42
N CYS A 240 23.48 -10.61 -7.31
CA CYS A 240 23.63 -10.09 -5.94
C CYS A 240 25.08 -10.13 -5.40
N ARG A 241 26.11 -10.22 -6.24
CA ARG A 241 27.50 -10.52 -5.82
C ARG A 241 28.31 -9.33 -5.28
N GLU A 242 27.79 -8.11 -5.30
CA GLU A 242 28.55 -6.89 -4.93
C GLU A 242 27.98 -6.12 -3.73
N ILE A 243 27.02 -6.68 -3.00
CA ILE A 243 26.53 -6.07 -1.76
C ILE A 243 27.36 -6.65 -0.60
N PRO A 244 27.87 -5.83 0.34
CA PRO A 244 28.46 -6.35 1.58
C PRO A 244 27.51 -7.40 2.21
N GLU A 245 28.05 -8.48 2.78
CA GLU A 245 27.23 -9.51 3.43
C GLU A 245 26.47 -8.88 4.61
N PHE A 246 25.25 -8.39 4.35
CA PHE A 246 24.30 -8.01 5.39
C PHE A 246 23.65 -9.27 5.93
N SER A 247 23.34 -9.28 7.23
CA SER A 247 22.55 -10.37 7.80
C SER A 247 21.18 -10.43 7.12
N ASP A 248 20.63 -11.63 6.97
CA ASP A 248 19.23 -11.83 6.54
C ASP A 248 18.25 -11.03 7.41
N GLY A 249 18.65 -10.77 8.66
CA GLY A 249 17.92 -9.95 9.61
C GLY A 249 17.76 -8.49 9.17
N PHE A 250 18.75 -7.90 8.49
CA PHE A 250 18.67 -6.53 7.98
C PHE A 250 17.58 -6.38 6.90
N TRP A 251 17.55 -7.30 5.94
CA TRP A 251 16.58 -7.30 4.84
C TRP A 251 15.15 -7.57 5.31
N THR A 252 15.01 -8.42 6.33
CA THR A 252 13.72 -8.73 6.98
C THR A 252 13.30 -7.69 8.01
N ARG A 253 14.11 -6.65 8.25
CA ARG A 253 13.95 -5.65 9.32
C ARG A 253 13.91 -6.21 10.74
N SER A 254 14.42 -7.42 10.96
CA SER A 254 14.60 -7.97 12.30
C SER A 254 15.91 -7.50 12.95
N GLN A 255 16.83 -6.92 12.18
CA GLN A 255 18.10 -6.36 12.65
C GLN A 255 18.42 -5.02 11.99
N LEU A 256 19.23 -4.20 12.67
CA LEU A 256 19.78 -2.95 12.14
C LEU A 256 21.22 -3.16 11.68
N ALA A 257 21.66 -2.39 10.68
CA ALA A 257 23.05 -2.32 10.28
C ALA A 257 23.66 -1.00 10.78
N CYS A 258 24.79 -1.04 11.49
CA CYS A 258 25.35 0.14 12.15
C CYS A 258 26.75 0.49 11.62
N TRP A 259 26.99 1.77 11.41
CA TRP A 259 28.28 2.35 11.00
C TRP A 259 28.79 3.32 12.06
N THR A 260 30.09 3.54 12.07
CA THR A 260 30.66 4.64 12.86
C THR A 260 30.19 5.98 12.30
N ASN A 261 30.02 7.00 13.16
CA ASN A 261 29.46 8.31 12.78
C ASN A 261 30.23 9.08 11.66
N THR A 262 31.36 8.56 11.20
CA THR A 262 32.17 9.16 10.12
C THR A 262 31.81 8.62 8.73
N GLU A 263 31.02 7.55 8.63
CA GLU A 263 30.69 6.89 7.37
C GLU A 263 29.18 6.67 7.24
N THR A 264 28.66 6.81 6.02
CA THR A 264 27.25 6.52 5.70
C THR A 264 27.15 5.37 4.72
N PRO A 265 26.16 4.47 4.86
CA PRO A 265 26.04 3.30 3.99
C PRO A 265 25.53 3.62 2.59
N TRP A 266 25.00 4.82 2.34
CA TRP A 266 24.23 5.13 1.13
C TRP A 266 24.98 4.89 -0.19
N SER A 267 26.31 5.05 -0.24
CA SER A 267 27.10 4.81 -1.44
C SER A 267 27.16 3.35 -1.89
N TYR A 268 26.88 2.40 -0.99
CA TYR A 268 26.88 0.96 -1.32
C TYR A 268 25.56 0.50 -1.96
N PHE A 269 24.52 1.32 -1.84
CA PHE A 269 23.16 0.97 -2.22
C PHE A 269 22.77 1.63 -3.55
N PRO A 270 22.03 0.93 -4.41
CA PRO A 270 21.69 1.44 -5.74
C PRO A 270 20.55 2.46 -5.71
N LYS A 271 20.39 3.25 -6.77
CA LYS A 271 19.14 3.97 -7.01
C LYS A 271 18.04 2.98 -7.42
N ILE A 272 16.80 3.25 -7.01
CA ILE A 272 15.62 2.48 -7.43
C ILE A 272 14.74 3.40 -8.26
N SER A 273 14.47 3.00 -9.50
CA SER A 273 13.71 3.77 -10.48
C SER A 273 12.39 3.07 -10.79
N ILE A 274 11.28 3.79 -10.68
CA ILE A 274 9.92 3.29 -10.90
C ILE A 274 9.32 4.04 -12.08
N TYR A 275 9.02 3.31 -13.15
CA TYR A 275 8.42 3.89 -14.36
C TYR A 275 6.90 3.81 -14.27
N LEU A 276 6.27 4.96 -14.42
CA LEU A 276 4.84 5.15 -14.34
C LEU A 276 4.29 5.57 -15.71
N ARG A 277 3.13 5.03 -16.07
CA ARG A 277 2.48 5.40 -17.33
C ARG A 277 1.99 6.84 -17.26
N GLU A 278 2.36 7.66 -18.26
CA GLU A 278 1.78 9.00 -18.44
C GLU A 278 0.56 8.92 -19.35
N ASN A 279 0.74 8.28 -20.51
CA ASN A 279 -0.30 8.04 -21.50
C ASN A 279 -0.03 6.72 -22.27
N SER A 280 -0.71 6.48 -23.38
CA SER A 280 -0.56 5.24 -24.17
C SER A 280 0.84 5.05 -24.76
N SER A 281 1.59 6.13 -24.97
CA SER A 281 2.89 6.15 -25.67
C SER A 281 4.06 6.62 -24.80
N ARG A 282 3.78 7.21 -23.64
CA ARG A 282 4.77 7.86 -22.79
C ARG A 282 4.67 7.38 -21.35
N SER A 283 5.83 7.37 -20.71
CA SER A 283 6.02 7.13 -19.29
C SER A 283 6.98 8.17 -18.71
N PHE A 284 6.99 8.28 -17.40
CA PHE A 284 8.00 9.03 -16.66
C PHE A 284 8.52 8.15 -15.53
N CYS A 285 9.68 8.48 -15.01
CA CYS A 285 10.32 7.71 -13.96
C CYS A 285 10.46 8.57 -12.69
N VAL A 286 10.07 7.98 -11.56
CA VAL A 286 10.39 8.49 -10.23
C VAL A 286 11.51 7.63 -9.65
N THR A 287 12.60 8.27 -9.22
CA THR A 287 13.78 7.58 -8.70
C THR A 287 13.98 7.95 -7.24
N VAL A 288 14.09 6.92 -6.39
CA VAL A 288 14.41 7.07 -4.97
C VAL A 288 15.88 6.70 -4.74
N LEU A 289 16.59 7.58 -4.04
CA LEU A 289 17.97 7.35 -3.65
C LEU A 289 18.06 6.53 -2.35
N PRO A 290 19.20 5.88 -2.06
CA PRO A 290 19.41 5.10 -0.84
C PRO A 290 19.05 5.80 0.46
N GLN A 291 19.20 7.12 0.52
CA GLN A 291 18.84 7.96 1.66
C GLN A 291 17.38 7.81 2.10
N LEU A 292 16.48 7.48 1.17
CA LEU A 292 15.06 7.31 1.45
C LEU A 292 14.76 5.93 2.02
N TYR A 293 15.38 4.87 1.49
CA TYR A 293 15.06 3.48 1.84
C TYR A 293 16.08 2.80 2.77
N ILE A 294 17.22 3.43 3.04
CA ILE A 294 18.20 3.07 4.07
C ILE A 294 18.14 4.17 5.13
N GLN A 295 17.23 3.99 6.08
CA GLN A 295 16.81 5.06 6.99
C GLN A 295 17.60 5.01 8.29
N PRO A 296 18.10 6.17 8.78
CA PRO A 296 18.78 6.22 10.06
C PRO A 296 17.80 6.00 11.23
N MET A 297 18.22 5.18 12.18
CA MET A 297 17.60 4.90 13.46
C MET A 297 18.49 5.47 14.56
N MET A 298 17.91 5.96 15.66
CA MET A 298 18.72 6.39 16.80
C MET A 298 19.55 5.21 17.31
N GLY A 299 20.87 5.38 17.32
CA GLY A 299 21.81 4.36 17.79
C GLY A 299 21.74 4.15 19.29
N ALA A 300 22.02 2.93 19.74
CA ALA A 300 22.10 2.57 21.16
C ALA A 300 23.42 3.00 21.84
N GLY A 301 24.20 3.91 21.23
CA GLY A 301 25.50 4.36 21.75
C GLY A 301 26.02 5.60 21.05
N LEU A 302 26.91 6.35 21.71
CA LEU A 302 27.34 7.70 21.31
C LEU A 302 28.15 7.77 19.98
N ASN A 303 28.63 6.64 19.44
CA ASN A 303 29.59 6.61 18.33
C ASN A 303 29.12 5.89 17.06
N TYR A 304 27.88 5.38 17.04
CA TYR A 304 27.35 4.63 15.90
C TYR A 304 25.99 5.16 15.46
N GLU A 305 25.80 5.23 14.15
CA GLU A 305 24.50 5.40 13.52
C GLU A 305 24.05 4.06 12.97
N CYS A 306 22.83 3.68 13.32
CA CYS A 306 22.22 2.44 12.86
C CYS A 306 21.19 2.75 11.79
N TYR A 307 21.04 1.86 10.82
CA TYR A 307 20.19 2.02 9.66
C TYR A 307 19.26 0.81 9.52
N GLN A 308 18.06 1.06 9.01
CA GLN A 308 17.07 0.04 8.68
C GLN A 308 16.76 0.05 7.19
N PHE A 309 16.41 -1.13 6.66
CA PHE A 309 15.93 -1.27 5.28
C PHE A 309 14.41 -1.04 5.21
N SER A 310 13.98 0.04 4.57
CA SER A 310 12.58 0.50 4.57
C SER A 310 11.76 0.06 3.35
N ILE A 311 12.12 -1.09 2.78
CA ILE A 311 11.33 -1.85 1.81
C ILE A 311 10.97 -3.20 2.44
N SER A 312 9.74 -3.67 2.23
CA SER A 312 9.24 -4.90 2.84
C SER A 312 8.44 -5.71 1.84
N PRO A 313 8.47 -7.06 1.93
CA PRO A 313 7.61 -7.90 1.10
C PRO A 313 6.13 -7.63 1.42
N SER A 314 5.28 -7.82 0.41
CA SER A 314 3.83 -7.68 0.51
C SER A 314 3.16 -8.81 -0.26
N THR A 315 2.10 -9.38 0.32
CA THR A 315 1.26 -10.40 -0.33
C THR A 315 0.12 -9.82 -1.15
N ASN A 316 -0.21 -8.54 -0.93
CA ASN A 316 -1.43 -7.89 -1.44
C ASN A 316 -1.14 -6.90 -2.57
N GLY A 317 0.03 -7.04 -3.22
CA GLY A 317 0.50 -6.13 -4.26
C GLY A 317 1.50 -5.08 -3.77
N LEU A 318 1.89 -4.19 -4.67
CA LEU A 318 2.93 -3.19 -4.44
C LEU A 318 2.33 -1.89 -3.87
N VAL A 319 2.86 -1.46 -2.72
CA VAL A 319 2.42 -0.24 -2.03
C VAL A 319 3.56 0.79 -2.04
N MET A 320 3.30 1.97 -2.61
CA MET A 320 4.19 3.12 -2.47
C MET A 320 3.91 3.82 -1.13
N GLY A 321 4.67 3.45 -0.10
CA GLY A 321 4.54 4.03 1.23
C GLY A 321 5.28 5.36 1.41
N ALA A 322 5.31 5.83 2.67
CA ALA A 322 5.98 7.06 3.09
C ALA A 322 7.45 7.16 2.61
N THR A 323 8.19 6.05 2.63
CA THR A 323 9.57 5.94 2.12
C THR A 323 9.73 6.52 0.72
N VAL A 324 8.77 6.26 -0.18
CA VAL A 324 8.79 6.79 -1.54
C VAL A 324 8.24 8.21 -1.55
N MET A 325 7.11 8.44 -0.87
CA MET A 325 6.42 9.73 -0.87
C MET A 325 7.25 10.87 -0.26
N GLU A 326 8.16 10.59 0.67
CA GLU A 326 9.11 11.57 1.23
C GLU A 326 10.03 12.18 0.17
N GLY A 327 10.29 11.47 -0.93
CA GLY A 327 11.06 11.99 -2.04
C GLY A 327 10.30 13.03 -2.89
N PHE A 328 8.98 13.09 -2.78
CA PHE A 328 8.15 13.77 -3.79
C PHE A 328 7.07 14.65 -3.19
N TYR A 329 6.69 15.67 -3.95
CA TYR A 329 5.42 16.34 -3.76
C TYR A 329 4.37 15.58 -4.57
N VAL A 330 3.37 15.04 -3.88
CA VAL A 330 2.37 14.14 -4.47
C VAL A 330 1.02 14.83 -4.56
N VAL A 331 0.43 14.82 -5.75
CA VAL A 331 -0.87 15.44 -6.03
C VAL A 331 -1.91 14.36 -6.28
N PHE A 332 -2.98 14.35 -5.50
CA PHE A 332 -4.12 13.46 -5.67
C PHE A 332 -5.24 14.22 -6.38
N ASP A 333 -5.20 14.22 -7.73
CA ASP A 333 -6.16 14.92 -8.59
C ASP A 333 -7.35 13.97 -8.89
N ARG A 334 -8.21 13.80 -7.88
CA ARG A 334 -9.41 12.96 -7.95
C ARG A 334 -10.36 13.43 -9.06
N ALA A 335 -10.49 14.75 -9.22
CA ALA A 335 -11.31 15.36 -10.29
C ALA A 335 -10.93 14.90 -11.70
N ARG A 336 -9.64 14.66 -11.96
CA ARG A 336 -9.13 14.21 -13.27
C ARG A 336 -8.59 12.78 -13.26
N LYS A 337 -8.90 12.01 -12.20
CA LYS A 337 -8.52 10.59 -12.04
C LYS A 337 -7.03 10.34 -12.31
N ARG A 338 -6.17 11.11 -11.66
CA ARG A 338 -4.71 11.01 -11.85
C ARG A 338 -3.95 11.37 -10.59
N VAL A 339 -2.77 10.77 -10.43
CA VAL A 339 -1.82 11.08 -9.36
C VAL A 339 -0.63 11.80 -9.99
N GLY A 340 -0.24 12.92 -9.41
CA GLY A 340 0.89 13.73 -9.83
C GLY A 340 2.10 13.55 -8.92
N PHE A 341 3.31 13.53 -9.51
CA PHE A 341 4.57 13.50 -8.79
C PHE A 341 5.45 14.66 -9.25
N ALA A 342 6.10 15.31 -8.29
CA ALA A 342 7.13 16.31 -8.53
C ALA A 342 8.28 16.13 -7.54
N ALA A 343 9.49 16.52 -7.92
CA ALA A 343 10.61 16.57 -6.99
C ALA A 343 10.28 17.51 -5.82
N SER A 344 10.44 17.02 -4.59
CA SER A 344 10.17 17.81 -3.38
C SER A 344 11.44 18.57 -2.96
N PRO A 345 11.41 19.92 -2.86
CA PRO A 345 12.55 20.69 -2.37
C PRO A 345 12.95 20.38 -0.94
N CYS A 346 12.04 19.83 -0.10
CA CYS A 346 12.36 19.47 1.27
C CYS A 346 12.93 18.05 1.42
N ALA A 347 12.99 17.29 0.33
CA ALA A 347 13.57 15.96 0.28
C ALA A 347 15.07 16.07 -0.01
N GLU A 348 15.81 16.63 0.95
CA GLU A 348 17.21 16.99 0.80
C GLU A 348 18.00 16.53 2.03
N ILE A 349 19.18 15.97 1.82
CA ILE A 349 20.17 15.72 2.88
C ILE A 349 21.45 16.45 2.51
N ALA A 350 21.94 17.30 3.41
CA ALA A 350 23.20 18.02 3.27
C ALA A 350 23.34 18.81 1.94
N GLY A 351 22.27 19.44 1.46
CA GLY A 351 22.33 20.23 0.23
C GLY A 351 22.09 19.43 -1.07
N ALA A 352 21.80 18.13 -0.97
CA ALA A 352 21.56 17.25 -2.11
C ALA A 352 20.18 16.59 -2.05
N LEU A 353 19.45 16.65 -3.18
CA LEU A 353 18.17 15.98 -3.33
C LEU A 353 18.34 14.46 -3.19
N VAL A 354 17.36 13.83 -2.53
CA VAL A 354 17.31 12.38 -2.29
C VAL A 354 16.37 11.63 -3.23
N SER A 355 15.88 12.32 -4.25
CA SER A 355 14.95 11.81 -5.25
C SER A 355 15.16 12.51 -6.59
N GLU A 356 14.80 11.82 -7.67
CA GLU A 356 14.87 12.37 -9.03
C GLU A 356 13.56 12.05 -9.76
N ILE A 357 13.18 12.91 -10.69
CA ILE A 357 12.06 12.67 -11.60
C ILE A 357 12.49 13.00 -13.02
N SER A 358 12.23 12.10 -13.96
CA SER A 358 12.68 12.23 -15.35
C SER A 358 11.66 11.69 -16.34
N GLY A 359 11.69 12.19 -17.56
CA GLY A 359 10.77 11.82 -18.62
C GLY A 359 10.66 12.89 -19.70
N PRO A 360 9.88 12.63 -20.77
CA PRO A 360 9.13 11.40 -21.00
C PRO A 360 10.00 10.29 -21.65
N PHE A 361 9.64 9.03 -21.43
CA PHE A 361 10.20 7.85 -22.09
C PHE A 361 9.14 7.17 -22.95
N LEU A 362 9.51 6.70 -24.15
CA LEU A 362 8.61 5.95 -25.04
C LEU A 362 8.28 4.57 -24.44
N THR A 363 7.04 4.12 -24.62
CA THR A 363 6.54 2.83 -24.10
C THR A 363 6.29 1.79 -25.18
N GLU A 364 6.93 1.92 -26.35
CA GLU A 364 6.69 1.03 -27.50
C GLU A 364 7.02 -0.44 -27.20
N ASP A 365 8.03 -0.68 -26.36
CA ASP A 365 8.49 -2.02 -25.97
C ASP A 365 7.76 -2.60 -24.74
N ILE A 366 6.76 -1.88 -24.21
CA ILE A 366 6.06 -2.25 -22.97
C ILE A 366 4.60 -2.58 -23.30
N ALA A 367 4.05 -3.60 -22.63
CA ALA A 367 2.65 -3.99 -22.79
C ALA A 367 1.70 -2.78 -22.66
N SER A 368 0.61 -2.78 -23.42
CA SER A 368 -0.40 -1.70 -23.40
C SER A 368 -1.14 -1.59 -22.07
N ASN A 369 -1.18 -2.67 -21.28
CA ASN A 369 -1.69 -2.70 -19.92
C ASN A 369 -0.87 -3.69 -19.06
N CYS A 370 -0.25 -3.18 -18.00
CA CYS A 370 0.52 -3.96 -17.02
C CYS A 370 -0.28 -4.28 -15.76
N VAL A 371 -1.53 -3.83 -15.65
CA VAL A 371 -2.43 -4.25 -14.57
C VAL A 371 -2.97 -5.64 -14.91
N PRO A 372 -2.65 -6.69 -14.13
CA PRO A 372 -3.22 -8.00 -14.37
C PRO A 372 -4.73 -7.91 -14.28
N ALA A 373 -5.45 -8.48 -15.24
CA ALA A 373 -6.88 -8.65 -15.11
C ALA A 373 -7.14 -9.44 -13.82
N LEU A 374 -8.03 -8.93 -12.96
CA LEU A 374 -8.51 -9.72 -11.83
C LEU A 374 -8.89 -11.12 -12.36
N PRO A 375 -8.43 -12.21 -11.73
CA PRO A 375 -8.94 -13.53 -12.08
C PRO A 375 -10.47 -13.42 -11.99
N MET A 376 -11.18 -13.75 -13.07
CA MET A 376 -12.63 -13.78 -13.03
C MET A 376 -13.01 -14.59 -11.79
N ASN A 377 -13.76 -13.97 -10.87
CA ASN A 377 -14.17 -14.61 -9.63
C ASN A 377 -14.63 -16.04 -9.94
N GLU A 378 -14.02 -17.04 -9.30
CA GLU A 378 -14.43 -18.46 -9.31
C GLU A 378 -15.94 -18.66 -9.53
N PRO A 379 -16.86 -18.00 -8.78
CA PRO A 379 -18.30 -18.20 -8.97
C PRO A 379 -18.83 -17.87 -10.37
N ILE A 380 -18.24 -16.92 -11.10
CA ILE A 380 -18.65 -16.59 -12.47
C ILE A 380 -18.22 -17.68 -13.43
N LEU A 381 -17.05 -18.28 -13.24
CA LEU A 381 -16.59 -19.42 -14.04
C LEU A 381 -17.49 -20.64 -13.82
N TRP A 382 -17.93 -20.87 -12.58
CA TRP A 382 -18.95 -21.88 -12.27
C TRP A 382 -20.28 -21.58 -12.95
N ILE A 383 -20.76 -20.34 -12.92
CA ILE A 383 -22.00 -19.94 -13.61
C ILE A 383 -21.88 -20.15 -15.13
N VAL A 384 -20.77 -19.76 -15.74
CA VAL A 384 -20.50 -19.98 -17.18
C VAL A 384 -20.41 -21.47 -17.49
N SER A 385 -19.77 -22.26 -16.64
CA SER A 385 -19.70 -23.72 -16.79
C SER A 385 -21.09 -24.37 -16.70
N TYR A 386 -21.89 -24.03 -15.68
CA TYR A 386 -23.24 -24.58 -15.50
C TYR A 386 -24.19 -24.17 -16.63
N THR A 387 -24.10 -22.93 -17.12
CA THR A 387 -24.91 -22.47 -18.26
C THR A 387 -24.55 -23.21 -19.54
N LEU A 388 -23.26 -23.41 -19.83
CA LEU A 388 -22.81 -24.22 -20.97
C LEU A 388 -23.26 -25.68 -20.86
N MET A 389 -23.15 -26.28 -19.67
CA MET A 389 -23.62 -27.63 -19.43
C MET A 389 -25.14 -27.76 -19.63
N SER A 390 -25.94 -26.79 -19.18
CA SER A 390 -27.39 -26.79 -19.40
C SER A 390 -27.75 -26.77 -20.88
N VAL A 391 -27.11 -25.89 -21.66
CA VAL A 391 -27.33 -25.78 -23.11
C VAL A 391 -26.91 -27.07 -23.84
N CYS A 392 -25.81 -27.69 -23.42
CA CYS A 392 -25.38 -28.98 -23.97
C CYS A 392 -26.36 -30.12 -23.67
N VAL A 393 -26.95 -30.16 -22.47
CA VAL A 393 -27.95 -31.17 -22.10
C VAL A 393 -29.25 -30.98 -22.88
N GLU A 394 -29.73 -29.75 -23.00
CA GLU A 394 -30.94 -29.43 -23.76
C GLU A 394 -30.79 -29.77 -25.25
N SER A 395 -29.65 -29.41 -25.85
CA SER A 395 -29.36 -29.76 -27.25
C SER A 395 -29.21 -31.27 -27.47
N SER A 396 -28.56 -31.99 -26.56
CA SER A 396 -28.44 -33.44 -26.63
C SER A 396 -29.79 -34.15 -26.47
N PHE A 397 -30.65 -33.66 -25.58
CA PHE A 397 -32.00 -34.19 -25.38
C PHE A 397 -32.90 -33.97 -26.60
N LEU A 398 -32.82 -32.79 -27.23
CA LEU A 398 -33.50 -32.50 -28.49
C LEU A 398 -33.04 -33.43 -29.62
N ILE A 399 -31.73 -33.69 -29.73
CA ILE A 399 -31.18 -34.63 -30.71
C ILE A 399 -31.71 -36.05 -30.46
N ILE A 400 -31.74 -36.53 -29.21
CA ILE A 400 -32.26 -37.85 -28.86
C ILE A 400 -33.75 -37.97 -29.18
N LEU A 401 -34.55 -36.93 -28.88
CA LEU A 401 -35.98 -36.88 -29.23
C LEU A 401 -36.21 -36.92 -30.75
N LEU A 402 -35.37 -36.24 -31.53
CA LEU A 402 -35.44 -36.27 -33.00
C LEU A 402 -35.05 -37.63 -33.59
N LEU A 403 -34.21 -38.40 -32.89
CA LEU A 403 -33.80 -39.76 -33.30
C LEU A 403 -34.80 -40.85 -32.87
N LEU A 404 -35.74 -40.54 -31.97
CA LEU A 404 -36.83 -41.42 -31.53
C LEU A 404 -38.12 -41.11 -32.30
N PRO A 405 -38.17 -41.29 -33.64
CA PRO A 405 -38.97 -42.41 -34.14
C PRO A 405 -38.53 -42.91 -35.54
N LEU A 406 -37.95 -44.12 -35.65
CA LEU A 406 -38.00 -44.93 -36.89
C LEU A 406 -37.77 -46.43 -36.66
N GLN A 407 -37.95 -46.94 -35.43
CA GLN A 407 -37.78 -48.38 -35.12
C GLN A 407 -39.03 -49.08 -34.59
N CYS A 408 -40.22 -48.43 -34.64
CA CYS A 408 -41.47 -49.03 -34.17
C CYS A 408 -42.41 -49.53 -35.29
N TRP A 409 -41.93 -49.80 -36.50
CA TRP A 409 -42.74 -50.45 -37.54
C TRP A 409 -41.90 -51.50 -38.26
N HIS A 410 -41.88 -52.72 -37.72
CA HIS A 410 -41.95 -53.99 -38.47
C HIS A 410 -41.82 -55.18 -37.50
N LEU A 411 -42.97 -55.75 -37.15
CA LEU A 411 -43.09 -57.13 -36.65
C LEU A 411 -43.06 -58.09 -37.86
N PRO A 412 -42.59 -59.34 -37.69
CA PRO A 412 -43.57 -60.42 -37.73
C PRO A 412 -43.37 -61.54 -36.67
N TRP A 413 -44.53 -62.08 -36.29
CA TRP A 413 -44.84 -63.31 -35.55
C TRP A 413 -43.98 -64.54 -35.89
N ASP A 414 -43.59 -65.34 -34.89
CA ASP A 414 -44.23 -66.64 -34.54
C ASP A 414 -43.66 -67.22 -33.20
N PRO A 415 -44.17 -68.34 -32.60
CA PRO A 415 -44.65 -68.36 -31.22
C PRO A 415 -43.87 -69.28 -30.26
N GLU A 416 -44.34 -69.32 -29.01
CA GLU A 416 -43.99 -70.24 -27.89
C GLU A 416 -42.61 -70.05 -27.24
N VAL A 417 -42.60 -69.59 -25.98
CA VAL A 417 -42.61 -70.45 -24.77
C VAL A 417 -42.51 -69.52 -23.55
N VAL A 418 -43.49 -69.66 -22.66
CA VAL A 418 -43.56 -69.06 -21.33
C VAL A 418 -42.51 -69.72 -20.44
N ASN A 419 -41.76 -68.95 -19.66
CA ASN A 419 -41.44 -69.30 -18.27
C ASN A 419 -40.86 -68.09 -17.52
N GLU A 420 -41.60 -67.69 -16.49
CA GLU A 420 -41.04 -67.08 -15.29
C GLU A 420 -40.08 -68.09 -14.65
N GLU A 421 -38.89 -67.66 -14.26
CA GLU A 421 -38.54 -67.69 -12.84
C GLU A 421 -37.22 -66.96 -12.57
N SER A 422 -37.26 -66.24 -11.46
CA SER A 422 -36.14 -65.55 -10.87
C SER A 422 -35.26 -66.52 -10.08
N SER A 423 -33.98 -66.14 -9.98
CA SER A 423 -33.05 -66.42 -8.87
C SER A 423 -32.03 -67.58 -9.00
N LEU A 424 -30.77 -67.13 -8.97
CA LEU A 424 -29.69 -67.59 -8.08
C LEU A 424 -28.96 -68.94 -8.35
N VAL A 425 -27.80 -68.78 -9.02
CA VAL A 425 -26.42 -69.09 -8.56
C VAL A 425 -25.95 -70.55 -8.40
N GLN A 426 -24.73 -70.75 -8.92
CA GLN A 426 -23.70 -71.77 -8.68
C GLN A 426 -23.68 -73.03 -9.57
N HIS A 427 -22.68 -73.12 -10.45
CA HIS A 427 -21.74 -74.26 -10.50
C HIS A 427 -20.42 -73.92 -11.24
N CYS A 428 -19.32 -74.37 -10.65
CA CYS A 428 -17.98 -74.52 -11.23
C CYS A 428 -17.95 -75.42 -12.47
N TRP A 429 -16.96 -75.23 -13.36
CA TRP A 429 -15.88 -76.19 -13.74
C TRP A 429 -15.20 -75.71 -15.04
N LYS A 430 -14.10 -74.96 -14.91
CA LYS A 430 -12.79 -75.25 -15.51
C LYS A 430 -11.74 -74.28 -15.01
#